data_AF-A0A535CK96-F1
#
_entry.id   AF-A0A535CK96-F1
#
_cell.length_a   1.000
_cell.length_b   1.000
_cell.length_c   1.000
_cell.angle_alpha   90.00
_cell.angle_beta   90.00
_cell.angle_gamma   90.00
#
_symmetry.space_group_name_H-M   'P 1'
#
loop_
_entity.id
_entity.type
_entity.pdbx_description
1 polymer ?
#
loop_
_entity_poly.entity_id
_entity_poly.type
_entity_poly.pdbx_seq_one_letter_code
_entity_poly.pdbx_strand_id
1 'polypeptide(L)' 'TMTGTHRGPFQGLPPTGKSISVAHMHFVRVVEGKTSDLWHVWDTAGLMRQLGTAAAPQPQAV' A
#
# COMPACT_ATOMS: atom_id res chain seq x y z
N THR A 1 9.47 -5.38 -0.74
CA THR A 1 9.39 -3.96 -1.10
C THR A 1 8.90 -3.84 -2.52
N MET A 2 7.91 -2.99 -2.75
CA MET A 2 7.30 -2.74 -4.06
C MET A 2 7.74 -1.36 -4.58
N THR A 3 8.06 -1.25 -5.86
CA THR A 3 8.39 0.04 -6.50
C THR A 3 7.43 0.33 -7.65
N GLY A 4 7.29 1.61 -8.01
CA GLY A 4 6.42 2.01 -9.10
C GLY A 4 6.49 3.50 -9.41
N THR A 5 5.65 3.97 -10.33
CA THR A 5 5.47 5.39 -10.65
C THR A 5 3.98 5.72 -10.53
N HIS A 6 3.64 6.80 -9.83
CA HIS A 6 2.26 7.25 -9.67
C HIS A 6 1.74 7.92 -10.95
N ARG A 7 1.29 7.10 -11.91
CA ARG A 7 0.80 7.54 -13.24
C ARG A 7 -0.72 7.62 -13.37
N GLY A 8 -1.45 7.01 -12.45
CA GLY A 8 -2.91 7.10 -12.37
C GLY A 8 -3.35 7.68 -11.03
N PRO A 9 -4.63 8.06 -10.88
CA PRO A 9 -5.13 8.55 -9.61
C PRO A 9 -5.08 7.48 -8.52
N PHE A 10 -4.78 7.88 -7.29
CA PHE A 10 -4.68 6.97 -6.14
C PHE A 10 -5.26 7.63 -4.88
N GLN A 11 -6.24 6.99 -4.23
CA GLN A 11 -6.93 7.50 -3.04
C GLN A 11 -7.39 8.97 -3.15
N GLY A 12 -7.94 9.34 -4.30
CA GLY A 12 -8.41 10.70 -4.57
C GLY A 12 -7.32 11.70 -5.00
N LEU A 13 -6.04 11.29 -4.99
CA LEU A 13 -4.96 12.12 -5.51
C LEU A 13 -4.83 11.98 -7.04
N PRO A 14 -4.62 13.09 -7.77
CA PRO A 14 -4.26 13.03 -9.18
C PRO A 14 -2.85 12.42 -9.36
N PRO A 15 -2.54 11.86 -10.55
CA PRO A 15 -1.22 11.30 -10.81
C PRO A 15 -0.12 12.34 -10.63
N THR A 16 0.94 11.99 -9.92
CA THR A 16 2.05 12.93 -9.59
C THR A 16 3.29 12.72 -10.44
N GLY A 17 3.39 11.60 -11.17
CA GLY A 17 4.58 11.22 -11.93
C GLY A 17 5.78 10.82 -11.07
N LYS A 18 5.66 10.87 -9.73
CA LYS A 18 6.74 10.50 -8.80
C LYS A 18 6.97 8.99 -8.78
N SER A 19 8.24 8.60 -8.67
CA SER A 19 8.61 7.23 -8.31
C SER A 19 8.32 6.98 -6.83
N ILE A 20 7.88 5.77 -6.51
CA ILE A 20 7.56 5.32 -5.15
C ILE A 20 8.32 4.04 -4.81
N SER A 21 8.59 3.86 -3.52
CA SER A 21 9.06 2.61 -2.92
C SER A 21 8.27 2.36 -1.64
N VAL A 22 7.58 1.23 -1.57
CA VAL A 22 6.64 0.89 -0.49
C VAL A 22 7.07 -0.40 0.18
N ALA A 23 7.32 -0.33 1.48
CA ALA A 23 7.49 -1.52 2.30
C ALA A 23 6.14 -2.25 2.41
N HIS A 24 6.16 -3.56 2.21
CA HIS A 24 4.95 -4.38 2.29
C HIS A 24 5.31 -5.80 2.70
N MET A 25 4.32 -6.51 3.24
CA MET A 25 4.42 -7.89 3.68
C MET A 25 3.13 -8.63 3.37
N HIS A 26 3.28 -9.87 2.92
CA HIS A 26 2.17 -10.79 2.70
C HIS A 26 2.24 -11.93 3.72
N PHE A 27 1.11 -12.23 4.34
CA PHE A 27 0.91 -13.43 5.12
C PHE A 27 -0.02 -14.33 4.34
N VAL A 28 0.43 -15.54 4.04
CA VAL A 28 -0.33 -16.51 3.25
C VAL A 28 -0.63 -17.69 4.14
N ARG A 29 -1.91 -18.06 4.25
CA ARG A 29 -2.30 -19.35 4.84
C ARG A 29 -2.46 -20.37 3.74
N VAL A 30 -1.82 -21.52 3.90
CA VAL A 30 -1.91 -22.64 2.96
C VAL A 30 -2.57 -23.83 3.67
N VAL A 31 -3.62 -24.38 3.04
CA VAL A 31 -4.37 -25.54 3.51
C VAL A 31 -4.44 -26.52 2.33
N GLU A 32 -4.07 -27.78 2.57
CA GLU A 32 -4.06 -28.84 1.53
C GLU A 32 -3.30 -28.44 0.25
N GLY A 33 -2.18 -27.73 0.41
CA GLY A 33 -1.34 -27.27 -0.71
C GLY A 33 -1.92 -26.11 -1.52
N LYS A 34 -3.05 -25.53 -1.09
CA LYS A 34 -3.68 -24.36 -1.72
C LYS A 34 -3.69 -23.17 -0.78
N THR A 35 -3.56 -21.97 -1.33
CA THR A 35 -3.75 -20.73 -0.56
C THR A 35 -5.20 -20.60 -0.13
N SER A 36 -5.47 -20.60 1.18
CA SER A 36 -6.80 -20.34 1.73
C SER A 36 -7.01 -18.85 1.98
N ASP A 37 -5.96 -18.16 2.43
CA ASP A 37 -6.02 -16.76 2.85
C ASP A 37 -4.76 -15.99 2.44
N LEU A 38 -4.93 -14.70 2.18
CA LEU A 38 -3.86 -13.75 1.95
C LEU A 38 -4.17 -12.47 2.72
N TRP A 39 -3.33 -12.12 3.69
CA TRP A 39 -3.33 -10.80 4.31
C TRP A 39 -2.17 -9.98 3.79
N HIS A 40 -2.46 -8.74 3.41
CA HIS A 40 -1.46 -7.80 2.90
C HIS A 40 -1.37 -6.59 3.82
N VAL A 41 -0.16 -6.29 4.27
CA VAL A 41 0.17 -5.05 4.97
C VAL A 41 1.17 -4.27 4.13
N TRP A 42 0.97 -2.96 4.06
CA TRP A 42 1.76 -2.01 3.28
C TRP A 42 1.91 -0.72 4.07
N ASP A 43 3.06 -0.06 3.94
CA ASP A 43 3.32 1.26 4.55
C ASP A 43 2.58 2.36 3.77
N THR A 44 1.27 2.42 3.97
CA THR A 44 0.41 3.44 3.34
C THR A 44 0.82 4.84 3.77
N ALA A 45 1.22 5.05 5.03
CA ALA A 45 1.66 6.35 5.51
C ALA A 45 2.96 6.81 4.83
N GLY A 46 3.91 5.91 4.62
CA GLY A 46 5.12 6.14 3.82
C GLY A 46 4.81 6.44 2.35
N LEU A 47 3.84 5.75 1.76
CA LEU A 47 3.38 6.03 0.40
C LEU A 47 2.76 7.44 0.30
N MET A 48 1.83 7.80 1.18
CA MET A 48 1.16 9.11 1.14
C MET A 48 2.14 10.26 1.32
N ARG A 49 3.16 10.09 2.20
CA ARG A 49 4.27 11.05 2.33
C ARG A 49 5.05 11.23 1.02
N GLN A 50 5.37 10.15 0.30
CA GLN A 50 6.05 10.22 -1.01
C GLN A 50 5.20 10.94 -2.06
N LEU A 51 3.89 10.72 -2.04
CA LEU A 51 2.96 11.36 -2.97
C LEU A 51 2.75 12.85 -2.67
N GLY A 52 3.07 13.30 -1.45
CA GLY A 52 3.02 14.71 -1.05
C GLY A 52 1.80 15.07 -0.21
N THR A 53 1.06 14.08 0.28
CA THR A 53 -0.02 14.29 1.24
C THR A 53 0.42 13.91 2.63
N ALA A 54 0.54 14.90 3.51
CA ALA A 54 0.55 14.67 4.95
C ALA A 54 -0.90 14.46 5.42
N ALA A 55 -1.51 13.32 5.11
CA ALA A 55 -2.81 12.96 5.70
C ALA A 55 -2.57 12.24 7.03
N ALA A 56 -3.11 12.80 8.12
CA ALA A 56 -3.05 12.21 9.45
C ALA A 56 -3.65 10.79 9.46
N PRO A 57 -3.13 9.85 10.26
CA PRO A 57 -3.68 8.50 10.33
C PRO A 57 -5.15 8.58 10.77
N GLN A 58 -6.07 8.08 9.93
CA GLN A 58 -7.42 7.83 10.40
C GLN A 58 -7.39 6.61 11.34
N PRO A 59 -8.06 6.67 12.51
CA PRO A 59 -8.16 5.53 13.40
C PRO A 59 -8.74 4.35 12.63
N GLN A 60 -8.00 3.25 12.60
CA GLN A 60 -8.47 2.01 12.01
C GLN A 60 -9.61 1.50 12.90
N ALA A 61 -10.85 1.56 12.40
CA ALA A 61 -11.99 1.00 13.11
C ALA A 61 -11.78 -0.52 13.23
N VAL A 62 -11.77 -0.98 14.49
CA VAL A 62 -11.74 -2.40 14.88
C VAL A 62 -13.08 -3.06 14.66
#